data_AF-A0A9D2BUB0-F1
#
_entry.id   AF-A0A9D2BUB0-F1
#
_cell.length_a   1.000
_cell.length_b   1.000
_cell.length_c   1.000
_cell.angle_alpha   90.00
_cell.angle_beta   90.00
_cell.angle_gamma   90.00
#
_symmetry.space_group_name_H-M   'P 1'
#
loop_
_entity.id
_entity.type
_entity.pdbx_description
1 polymer ?
#
loop_
_entity_poly.entity_id
_entity_poly.type
_entity_poly.pdbx_seq_one_letter_code
_entity_poly.pdbx_strand_id
1 'polypeptide(L)'
;LSVAVVPSLQDAVEHIARHSTHHSDAIVTGDKVAAARFAACVDSAAVYINASTRFTDGGEFGLGCEMGISTQKLHARGPMGLAELCTYKYIIHGSGQVRGGAAAKLQTPCG
;
A
#
# COMPACT_ATOMS: atom_id res chain seq x y z
N LEU A 1 -12.97 -3.51 -22.98
CA LEU A 1 -12.58 -2.09 -22.98
C LEU A 1 -13.85 -1.25 -22.95
N SER A 2 -13.98 -0.33 -22.00
CA SER A 2 -15.04 0.68 -21.95
C SER A 2 -14.39 2.05 -22.04
N VAL A 3 -15.03 3.01 -22.71
CA VAL A 3 -14.48 4.34 -22.94
C VAL A 3 -15.52 5.38 -22.54
N ALA A 4 -15.12 6.34 -21.71
CA ALA A 4 -15.92 7.48 -21.34
C ALA A 4 -15.12 8.77 -21.58
N VAL A 5 -15.78 9.80 -22.09
CA VAL A 5 -15.20 11.14 -22.21
C VAL A 5 -15.62 11.94 -20.98
N VAL A 6 -14.65 12.56 -20.31
CA VAL A 6 -14.87 13.39 -19.13
C VAL A 6 -14.35 14.80 -19.40
N PRO A 7 -15.03 15.86 -18.91
CA PRO A 7 -14.69 17.23 -19.27
C PRO A 7 -13.50 17.79 -18.49
N SER A 8 -13.12 17.19 -17.35
CA SER A 8 -11.99 17.65 -16.56
C SER A 8 -11.29 16.54 -15.78
N LEU A 9 -10.13 16.87 -15.21
CA LEU A 9 -9.42 16.00 -14.27
C LEU A 9 -10.27 15.64 -13.05
N GLN A 10 -11.06 16.59 -12.54
CA GLN A 10 -11.91 16.35 -11.38
C GLN A 10 -12.96 15.28 -11.71
N ASP A 11 -13.59 15.39 -12.88
CA ASP A 11 -14.58 14.42 -13.35
C ASP A 11 -13.95 13.04 -13.58
N ALA A 12 -12.70 12.99 -14.04
CA ALA A 12 -11.95 11.73 -14.16
C ALA A 12 -11.75 11.05 -12.79
N VAL A 13 -11.32 11.82 -11.77
CA VAL A 13 -11.14 11.32 -10.40
C VAL A 13 -12.47 10.82 -9.83
N GLU A 14 -13.55 11.57 -10.01
CA GLU A 14 -14.88 11.16 -9.53
C GLU A 14 -15.45 9.96 -10.28
N HIS A 15 -15.11 9.80 -11.55
CA HIS A 15 -15.48 8.62 -12.33
C HIS A 15 -14.75 7.38 -11.79
N ILE A 16 -13.44 7.49 -11.56
CA ILE A 16 -12.62 6.43 -10.95
C ILE A 16 -13.17 6.08 -9.56
N ALA A 17 -13.44 7.07 -8.71
CA ALA A 17 -13.97 6.84 -7.36
C ALA A 17 -15.33 6.10 -7.35
N ARG A 18 -16.14 6.24 -8.40
CA ARG A 18 -17.44 5.57 -8.53
C ARG A 18 -17.36 4.16 -9.11
N HIS A 19 -16.34 3.86 -9.91
CA HIS A 19 -16.33 2.65 -10.76
C HIS A 19 -15.08 1.78 -10.60
N SER A 20 -14.01 2.30 -10.02
CA SER A 20 -12.78 1.54 -9.78
C SER A 20 -12.99 0.51 -8.68
N THR A 21 -12.25 -0.60 -8.78
CA THR A 21 -12.10 -1.57 -7.69
C THR A 21 -10.95 -1.18 -6.74
N HIS A 22 -10.40 0.03 -6.91
CA HIS A 22 -9.27 0.58 -6.14
C HIS A 22 -7.97 -0.22 -6.29
N HIS A 23 -7.80 -0.93 -7.42
CA HIS A 23 -6.62 -1.74 -7.69
C HIS A 23 -5.49 -0.91 -8.29
N SER A 24 -5.64 -0.51 -9.56
CA SER A 24 -4.62 0.24 -10.30
C SER A 24 -5.26 1.24 -11.24
N ASP A 25 -4.86 2.50 -11.11
CA ASP A 25 -5.35 3.59 -11.94
C ASP A 25 -4.18 4.44 -12.44
N ALA A 26 -4.32 5.04 -13.62
CA ALA A 26 -3.23 5.76 -14.27
C ALA A 26 -3.69 7.06 -14.93
N ILE A 27 -2.80 8.03 -14.96
CA ILE A 27 -2.93 9.25 -15.76
C ILE A 27 -1.78 9.36 -16.76
N VAL A 28 -2.11 9.77 -17.98
CA VAL A 28 -1.13 10.20 -18.99
C VAL A 28 -1.27 11.70 -19.19
N THR A 29 -0.26 12.47 -18.81
CA THR A 29 -0.28 13.94 -18.88
C THR A 29 1.12 14.54 -18.94
N GLY A 30 1.26 15.66 -19.65
CA GLY A 30 2.44 16.52 -19.62
C GLY A 30 2.42 17.59 -18.52
N ASP A 31 1.26 17.79 -17.87
CA ASP A 31 1.10 18.77 -16.80
C ASP A 31 1.43 18.15 -15.43
N LYS A 32 2.48 18.68 -14.80
CA LYS A 32 2.95 18.23 -13.48
C LYS A 32 1.94 18.51 -12.36
N VAL A 33 1.16 19.59 -12.46
CA VAL A 33 0.14 19.93 -11.45
C VAL A 33 -1.01 18.94 -11.54
N ALA A 34 -1.47 18.64 -12.75
CA ALA A 34 -2.48 17.60 -12.98
C ALA A 34 -2.02 16.23 -12.48
N ALA A 35 -0.78 15.84 -12.76
CA ALA A 35 -0.20 14.59 -12.29
C ALA A 35 -0.17 14.49 -10.76
N ALA A 36 0.31 15.54 -10.08
CA ALA A 36 0.36 15.58 -8.61
C ALA A 36 -1.05 15.53 -7.99
N ARG A 37 -2.01 16.25 -8.57
CA ARG A 37 -3.40 16.25 -8.11
C ARG A 37 -4.06 14.89 -8.31
N PHE A 38 -3.85 14.23 -9.46
CA PHE A 38 -4.36 12.88 -9.70
C PHE A 38 -3.83 11.89 -8.66
N ALA A 39 -2.51 11.90 -8.42
CA ALA A 39 -1.87 11.02 -7.44
C ALA A 39 -2.36 11.28 -6.01
N ALA A 40 -2.70 12.52 -5.66
CA ALA A 40 -3.22 12.85 -4.33
C ALA A 40 -4.70 12.49 -4.15
N CYS A 41 -5.50 12.48 -5.22
CA CYS A 41 -6.96 12.34 -5.13
C CYS A 41 -7.48 10.93 -5.47
N VAL A 42 -6.72 10.11 -6.22
CA VAL A 42 -7.13 8.75 -6.58
C VAL A 42 -6.71 7.77 -5.49
N ASP A 43 -7.69 7.16 -4.81
CA ASP A 43 -7.47 6.16 -3.75
C ASP A 43 -7.45 4.74 -4.34
N SER A 44 -6.37 4.40 -5.03
CA SER A 44 -6.12 3.04 -5.56
C SER A 44 -4.82 2.48 -4.97
N ALA A 45 -4.69 1.15 -4.91
CA ALA A 45 -3.51 0.51 -4.34
C ALA A 45 -2.21 0.90 -5.07
N ALA A 46 -2.30 1.13 -6.39
CA ALA A 46 -1.24 1.74 -7.18
C ALA A 46 -1.79 2.84 -8.11
N VAL A 47 -1.11 4.00 -8.12
CA VAL A 47 -1.41 5.12 -9.02
C VAL A 47 -0.20 5.40 -9.90
N TYR A 48 -0.41 5.38 -11.22
CA TYR A 48 0.65 5.53 -12.21
C TYR A 48 0.57 6.89 -12.92
N ILE A 49 1.73 7.51 -13.14
CA ILE A 49 1.88 8.73 -13.93
C ILE A 49 2.73 8.39 -15.15
N ASN A 50 2.17 8.49 -16.35
CA ASN A 50 2.85 8.20 -17.61
C ASN A 50 3.46 6.78 -17.68
N ALA A 51 2.85 5.82 -16.99
CA ALA A 51 3.25 4.42 -16.96
C ALA A 51 2.02 3.50 -17.09
N SER A 52 2.24 2.29 -17.60
CA SER A 52 1.17 1.30 -17.78
C SER A 52 0.69 0.77 -16.44
N THR A 53 -0.62 0.57 -16.27
CA THR A 53 -1.20 -0.12 -15.10
C THR A 53 -0.75 -1.58 -14.99
N ARG A 54 -0.21 -2.17 -16.08
CA ARG A 54 0.38 -3.51 -16.07
C ARG A 54 1.63 -3.65 -15.21
N PHE A 55 2.26 -2.55 -14.80
CA PHE A 55 3.36 -2.56 -13.84
C PHE A 55 2.89 -2.80 -12.39
N THR A 56 1.61 -3.14 -12.17
CA THR A 56 1.15 -3.61 -10.85
C THR A 56 1.48 -5.10 -10.73
N ASP A 57 2.75 -5.38 -10.52
CA ASP A 57 3.33 -6.72 -10.39
C ASP A 57 4.49 -6.63 -9.38
N GLY A 58 4.48 -7.45 -8.34
CA GLY A 58 5.50 -7.43 -7.29
C GLY A 58 6.91 -7.78 -7.78
N GLY A 59 7.04 -8.37 -8.97
CA GLY A 59 8.32 -8.47 -9.66
C GLY A 59 8.90 -7.10 -10.06
N GLU A 60 8.08 -6.22 -10.65
CA GLU A 60 8.48 -4.88 -11.13
C GLU A 60 8.59 -3.85 -10.00
N PHE A 61 7.96 -4.09 -8.84
CA PHE A 61 8.14 -3.28 -7.64
C PHE A 61 9.36 -3.68 -6.80
N GLY A 62 10.18 -4.64 -7.28
CA GLY A 62 11.41 -5.05 -6.62
C GLY A 62 11.23 -5.97 -5.41
N LEU A 63 10.06 -6.61 -5.27
CA LEU A 63 9.73 -7.52 -4.17
C LEU A 63 10.04 -9.00 -4.48
N GLY A 64 10.40 -9.33 -5.72
CA GLY A 64 10.89 -10.64 -6.15
C GLY A 64 9.81 -11.72 -6.31
N CYS A 65 8.85 -11.83 -5.39
CA CYS A 65 7.73 -12.80 -5.45
C CYS A 65 6.48 -12.18 -4.83
N GLU A 66 5.35 -12.22 -5.53
CA GLU A 66 4.06 -11.69 -5.07
C GLU A 66 3.03 -12.81 -4.94
N MET A 67 2.43 -12.97 -3.75
CA MET A 67 1.29 -13.88 -3.54
C MET A 67 -0.07 -13.20 -3.85
N GLY A 68 -0.11 -11.87 -3.91
CA GLY A 68 -1.27 -11.06 -4.30
C GLY A 68 -1.22 -9.61 -3.78
N ILE A 69 -2.19 -8.79 -4.19
CA ILE A 69 -2.33 -7.38 -3.78
C ILE A 69 -3.43 -7.27 -2.71
N SER A 70 -3.06 -6.81 -1.51
CA SER A 70 -4.03 -6.57 -0.44
C SER A 70 -4.59 -5.16 -0.47
N THR A 71 -5.93 -5.04 -0.43
CA THR A 71 -6.63 -3.75 -0.28
C THR A 71 -7.06 -3.48 1.18
N GLN A 72 -6.78 -4.39 2.11
CA GLN A 72 -7.16 -4.24 3.53
C GLN A 72 -6.18 -3.34 4.30
N LYS A 73 -6.66 -2.68 5.36
CA LYS A 73 -5.87 -1.71 6.16
C LYS A 73 -5.07 -2.33 7.32
N LEU A 74 -5.37 -3.57 7.71
CA LEU A 74 -4.67 -4.29 8.79
C LEU A 74 -3.77 -5.38 8.19
N HIS A 75 -2.58 -5.57 8.77
CA HIS A 75 -1.53 -6.51 8.37
C HIS A 75 -0.70 -6.07 7.17
N ALA A 76 -1.20 -6.20 5.94
CA ALA A 76 -0.48 -5.84 4.72
C ALA A 76 -1.41 -5.11 3.75
N ARG A 77 -0.94 -4.03 3.11
CA ARG A 77 -1.67 -3.24 2.10
C ARG A 77 -0.73 -2.96 0.93
N GLY A 78 -1.21 -3.18 -0.29
CA GLY A 78 -0.38 -3.18 -1.49
C GLY A 78 0.22 -4.57 -1.78
N PRO A 79 1.27 -4.64 -2.61
CA PRO A 79 1.91 -5.89 -2.99
C PRO A 79 2.51 -6.63 -1.80
N MET A 80 2.15 -7.91 -1.63
CA MET A 80 2.58 -8.73 -0.50
C MET A 80 3.76 -9.62 -0.88
N GLY A 81 4.94 -9.29 -0.34
CA GLY A 81 6.15 -10.11 -0.41
C GLY A 81 6.32 -11.00 0.83
N LEU A 82 7.54 -11.48 1.07
CA LEU A 82 7.84 -12.43 2.15
C LEU A 82 7.65 -11.84 3.56
N ALA A 83 7.89 -10.54 3.70
CA ALA A 83 7.75 -9.83 4.98
C ALA A 83 6.28 -9.72 5.40
N GLU A 84 5.39 -9.53 4.43
CA GLU A 84 3.93 -9.44 4.61
C GLU A 84 3.29 -10.81 4.94
N LEU A 85 4.06 -11.90 4.87
CA LEU A 85 3.67 -13.24 5.32
C LEU A 85 4.22 -13.60 6.72
N CYS A 86 4.97 -12.70 7.35
CA CYS A 86 5.52 -12.91 8.69
C CYS A 86 4.58 -12.35 9.78
N THR A 87 4.51 -13.05 10.91
CA THR A 87 3.92 -12.51 12.15
C THR A 87 5.01 -12.28 13.20
N TYR A 88 4.76 -11.42 14.19
CA TYR A 88 5.72 -11.16 15.26
C TYR A 88 5.36 -11.95 16.52
N LYS A 89 6.39 -12.32 17.29
CA LYS A 89 6.23 -12.86 18.64
C LYS A 89 7.19 -12.16 19.58
N TYR A 90 6.78 -11.97 20.83
CA TYR A 90 7.67 -11.52 21.89
C TYR A 90 8.43 -12.72 22.46
N ILE A 91 9.75 -12.60 22.58
CA ILE A 91 10.60 -13.55 23.30
C ILE A 91 11.07 -12.85 24.57
N ILE A 92 10.76 -13.45 25.73
CA ILE A 92 11.09 -12.88 27.05
C ILE A 92 12.05 -13.82 27.76
N HIS A 93 13.22 -13.31 28.13
CA HIS A 93 14.23 -14.05 28.89
C HIS A 93 14.10 -13.69 30.37
N GLY A 94 13.83 -14.70 31.20
CA GLY A 94 13.59 -14.53 32.63
C GLY A 94 14.65 -15.21 33.50
N SER A 95 14.75 -14.74 34.74
CA SER A 95 15.60 -15.27 35.82
C SER A 95 14.84 -15.36 37.15
N GLY A 96 13.51 -15.54 37.10
CA GLY A 96 12.64 -15.70 38.29
C GLY A 96 11.66 -14.55 38.56
N GLN A 97 11.34 -13.71 37.57
CA GLN A 97 10.41 -12.60 37.70
C GLN A 97 8.99 -13.10 38.02
N VAL A 98 8.38 -12.55 39.07
CA VAL A 98 6.96 -12.77 39.42
C VAL A 98 6.15 -11.50 39.18
N ARG A 99 4.95 -11.64 38.61
CA ARG A 99 4.06 -10.50 38.32
C ARG A 99 3.49 -9.96 39.63
N GLY A 100 4.01 -8.82 40.10
CA GLY A 100 3.62 -8.17 41.36
C GLY A 100 4.79 -7.87 42.33
N GLY A 101 6.01 -8.33 42.02
CA GLY A 101 7.24 -7.91 42.69
C GLY A 101 7.95 -6.76 41.95
N ALA A 102 8.91 -6.11 42.62
CA ALA A 102 9.61 -4.90 42.15
C ALA A 102 9.95 -4.94 40.64
N ALA A 103 9.50 -3.90 39.93
CA ALA A 103 9.29 -3.87 38.49
C ALA A 103 10.48 -4.34 37.63
N ALA A 104 10.25 -5.36 36.80
CA ALA A 104 11.10 -5.67 35.66
C ALA A 104 10.86 -4.63 34.55
N LYS A 105 11.85 -3.79 34.27
CA LYS A 105 11.81 -2.88 33.11
C LYS A 105 12.10 -3.71 31.85
N LEU A 106 11.22 -3.62 30.85
CA LEU A 106 11.53 -4.10 29.50
C LEU A 106 12.75 -3.34 28.99
N GLN A 107 13.83 -4.04 28.65
CA GLN A 107 14.87 -3.47 27.82
C GLN A 107 14.36 -3.41 26.38
N THR A 108 14.46 -2.22 25.78
CA THR A 108 14.19 -1.98 24.37
C THR A 108 15.14 -2.83 23.52
N PRO A 109 14.68 -3.45 22.41
CA PRO A 109 15.58 -4.16 21.53
C PRO A 109 16.56 -3.16 20.87
N CYS A 110 17.83 -3.54 20.81
CA CYS A 110 18.91 -2.75 20.24
C CYS A 110 18.59 -2.31 18.79
N GLY A 111 18.86 -1.04 18.49
CA GLY A 111 18.99 -0.53 17.13
C GLY A 111 20.37 -0.80 16.55
#